data_AF-A0A3P7RZ59-F1
#
_entry.id   AF-A0A3P7RZ59-F1
#
_cell.length_a   1.000
_cell.length_b   1.000
_cell.length_c   1.000
_cell.angle_alpha   90.00
_cell.angle_beta   90.00
_cell.angle_gamma   90.00
#
_symmetry.space_group_name_H-M   'P 1'
#
loop_
_entity.id
_entity.type
_entity.pdbx_description
1 polymer ?
#
loop_
_entity_poly.entity_id
_entity_poly.type
_entity_poly.pdbx_seq_one_letter_code
_entity_poly.pdbx_strand_id
1 'polypeptide(L)' 'MTCICLLFSHGIYKSHWCSSKILNHGVLAIGYGKLKDEPYWLVKNSWGTKWGMKGYVMIAKDHRNMCGIATMANYPIV' A
#
# COMPACT_ATOMS: atom_id res chain seq x y z
N MET A 1 -3.01 7.92 2.37
CA MET A 1 -1.83 8.45 1.64
C MET A 1 -0.58 7.74 2.18
N THR A 2 0.34 7.24 1.36
CA THR A 2 1.44 6.33 1.78
C THR A 2 2.71 6.52 0.96
N CYS A 3 3.89 6.58 1.58
CA CYS A 3 5.16 6.54 0.85
C CYS A 3 5.46 5.10 0.37
N ILE A 4 5.55 4.91 -0.96
CA ILE A 4 5.81 3.61 -1.60
C ILE A 4 7.03 3.74 -2.54
N CYS A 5 7.86 2.71 -2.63
CA CYS A 5 9.08 2.72 -3.44
C CYS A 5 8.79 2.75 -4.96
N LEU A 6 9.50 3.63 -5.69
CA LEU A 6 9.40 3.75 -7.16
C LEU A 6 9.84 2.48 -7.91
N LEU A 7 10.74 1.68 -7.33
CA LEU A 7 11.30 0.48 -7.98
C LEU A 7 10.65 -0.82 -7.50
N PHE A 8 9.53 -0.74 -6.76
CA PHE A 8 8.81 -1.93 -6.33
C PHE A 8 8.34 -2.74 -7.56
N SER A 9 8.55 -4.06 -7.51
CA SER A 9 8.17 -5.00 -8.57
C SER A 9 7.19 -6.07 -8.08
N HIS A 10 7.49 -6.80 -7.01
CA HIS A 10 6.65 -7.89 -6.51
C HIS A 10 6.80 -8.15 -5.00
N GLY A 11 5.86 -8.92 -4.44
CA GLY A 11 5.87 -9.33 -3.03
C GLY A 11 5.09 -8.40 -2.10
N ILE A 12 5.24 -8.60 -0.79
CA ILE A 12 4.64 -7.72 0.22
C ILE A 12 5.63 -6.60 0.55
N TYR A 13 5.22 -5.37 0.27
CA TYR A 13 5.96 -4.16 0.57
C TYR A 13 6.02 -3.91 2.08
N LYS A 14 7.26 -3.85 2.58
CA LYS A 14 7.62 -3.45 3.95
C LYS A 14 8.75 -2.43 3.84
N SER A 15 8.67 -1.34 4.59
CA SER A 15 9.74 -0.33 4.62
C SER A 15 9.88 0.21 6.03
N HIS A 16 11.13 0.36 6.48
CA HIS A 16 11.46 1.07 7.72
C HIS A 16 11.53 2.59 7.52
N TRP A 17 11.56 3.04 6.27
CA TRP A 17 11.76 4.45 5.91
C TRP A 17 10.46 5.21 5.71
N CYS A 18 9.31 4.53 5.74
CA CYS A 18 8.02 5.20 5.64
C CYS A 18 7.47 5.57 7.01
N SER A 19 6.89 6.76 7.11
CA SER A 19 6.24 7.25 8.32
C SER A 19 4.76 6.90 8.33
N SER A 20 4.22 6.55 9.50
CA SER A 20 2.77 6.39 9.67
C SER A 20 2.02 7.71 9.85
N LYS A 21 2.74 8.83 9.98
CA LYS A 21 2.18 10.17 10.25
C LYS A 21 2.40 11.15 9.10
N ILE A 22 3.58 11.10 8.47
CA ILE A 22 3.92 11.97 7.34
C ILE A 22 3.51 11.26 6.07
N LEU A 23 2.42 11.73 5.46
CA LEU A 23 1.82 11.13 4.27
C LEU A 23 2.07 12.02 3.05
N ASN A 24 2.34 11.43 1.88
CA ASN A 24 2.70 12.18 0.68
C ASN A 24 2.10 11.67 -0.65
N HIS A 25 1.47 10.49 -0.69
CA HIS A 25 0.98 9.90 -1.95
C HIS A 25 -0.38 9.22 -1.79
N GLY A 26 -1.37 9.60 -2.58
CA GLY A 26 -2.73 9.03 -2.54
C GLY A 26 -2.83 7.74 -3.36
N VAL A 27 -3.41 6.69 -2.78
CA VAL A 27 -3.61 5.38 -3.42
C VAL A 27 -4.96 4.79 -3.02
N LEU A 28 -5.42 3.79 -3.76
CA LEU A 28 -6.71 3.14 -3.52
C LEU A 28 -6.50 1.72 -2.96
N ALA A 29 -6.94 1.48 -1.74
CA ALA A 29 -7.08 0.12 -1.24
C ALA A 29 -8.27 -0.56 -1.93
N ILE A 30 -8.02 -1.69 -2.59
CA ILE A 30 -9.05 -2.45 -3.34
C ILE A 30 -9.37 -3.81 -2.70
N GLY A 31 -8.63 -4.19 -1.66
CA GLY A 31 -8.85 -5.44 -0.95
C GLY A 31 -7.76 -5.72 0.08
N TYR A 32 -7.85 -6.89 0.70
CA TYR A 32 -6.88 -7.40 1.65
C TYR A 32 -6.87 -8.93 1.58
N GLY A 33 -5.81 -9.54 2.10
CA GLY A 33 -5.67 -10.99 2.12
C GLY A 33 -4.50 -11.44 2.98
N LYS A 34 -4.12 -12.71 2.82
CA LYS A 34 -2.92 -13.28 3.41
C LYS A 34 -2.13 -14.02 2.33
N LEU A 35 -0.81 -13.88 2.35
CA LEU A 35 0.11 -14.64 1.50
C LEU A 35 1.10 -15.34 2.42
N LYS A 36 1.06 -16.68 2.47
CA LYS A 36 1.91 -17.49 3.38
C LYS A 36 1.84 -16.98 4.83
N ASP A 37 0.62 -16.81 5.33
CA ASP A 37 0.29 -16.24 6.65
C ASP A 37 0.64 -14.77 6.90
N GLU A 38 1.31 -14.09 5.96
CA GLU A 38 1.53 -12.66 6.06
C GLU A 38 0.32 -11.88 5.55
N PRO A 39 -0.37 -11.10 6.41
CA PRO A 39 -1.50 -10.29 5.99
C PRO A 39 -1.05 -9.09 5.14
N TYR A 40 -1.81 -8.76 4.10
CA TYR A 40 -1.53 -7.63 3.22
C TYR A 40 -2.79 -6.84 2.85
N TRP A 41 -2.58 -5.58 2.51
CA TRP A 41 -3.51 -4.72 1.77
C TRP A 41 -3.19 -4.78 0.29
N LEU A 42 -4.18 -5.03 -0.55
CA LEU A 42 -4.05 -4.91 -2.00
C LEU A 42 -4.39 -3.48 -2.40
N VAL A 43 -3.42 -2.80 -3.01
CA VAL A 43 -3.51 -1.38 -3.32
C VAL A 43 -3.28 -1.16 -4.80
N LYS A 44 -4.18 -0.39 -5.42
CA LYS A 44 -4.05 0.10 -6.79
C LYS A 44 -3.26 1.41 -6.78
N ASN A 45 -2.21 1.47 -7.59
CA ASN A 45 -1.40 2.66 -7.77
C ASN A 45 -1.76 3.40 -9.08
N SER A 46 -1.21 4.60 -9.26
CA SER A 46 -1.46 5.50 -10.39
C SER A 46 -0.25 5.70 -11.31
N TRP A 47 0.82 4.91 -11.16
CA TRP A 47 2.06 5.02 -11.96
C TRP A 47 2.08 4.13 -13.22
N GLY A 48 0.91 3.71 -13.69
CA GLY A 48 0.76 2.83 -14.85
C GLY A 48 1.01 1.35 -14.55
N THR A 49 0.72 0.50 -15.54
CA THR A 49 0.75 -0.96 -15.40
C THR A 49 2.14 -1.56 -15.42
N LYS A 50 3.16 -0.81 -15.85
CA LYS A 50 4.56 -1.26 -15.86
C LYS A 50 5.19 -1.28 -14.46
N TRP A 51 4.59 -0.56 -13.52
CA TRP A 51 5.08 -0.50 -12.15
C TRP A 51 4.47 -1.59 -11.28
N GLY A 52 5.26 -2.16 -10.37
CA GLY A 52 4.78 -3.19 -9.44
C GLY A 52 4.16 -4.40 -10.14
N MET A 53 3.13 -4.95 -9.51
CA MET A 53 2.41 -6.12 -10.00
C MET A 53 1.27 -5.69 -10.92
N LYS A 54 1.59 -5.28 -12.15
CA LYS A 54 0.62 -4.74 -13.13
C LYS A 54 -0.10 -3.46 -12.64
N GLY A 55 0.62 -2.58 -11.94
CA GLY A 55 0.09 -1.34 -11.35
C GLY A 55 -0.41 -1.49 -9.91
N TYR A 56 -0.24 -2.67 -9.31
CA TYR A 56 -0.67 -2.98 -7.95
C TYR A 56 0.51 -3.24 -7.02
N VAL A 57 0.26 -3.06 -5.73
CA VAL A 57 1.20 -3.39 -4.65
C VAL A 57 0.45 -4.06 -3.51
N MET A 58 1.08 -5.06 -2.91
CA MET A 58 0.65 -5.61 -1.63
C MET A 58 1.44 -4.90 -0.53
N ILE A 59 0.78 -4.21 0.39
CA ILE A 59 1.43 -3.53 1.52
C ILE A 59 1.18 -4.33 2.79
N ALA A 60 2.19 -4.51 3.64
CA ALA A 60 2.02 -5.28 4.88
C ALA A 60 0.87 -4.73 5.73
N LYS A 61 -0.09 -5.60 6.02
CA LYS A 61 -1.21 -5.31 6.92
C LYS A 61 -0.83 -5.73 8.35
N ASP A 62 -1.44 -5.10 9.35
CA ASP A 62 -1.22 -5.36 10.79
C ASP A 62 0.24 -5.20 11.23
N HIS A 63 1.05 -4.49 10.44
CA HIS A 63 2.47 -4.27 10.68
C HIS A 63 2.72 -2.81 11.08
N ARG A 64 2.19 -2.42 12.26
CA ARG A 64 2.34 -1.05 12.84
C ARG A 64 1.86 0.07 11.90
N ASN A 65 0.70 -0.10 11.27
CA ASN A 65 0.17 0.84 10.27
C ASN A 65 1.23 1.23 9.23
N MET A 66 1.73 0.21 8.52
CA MET A 66 2.80 0.31 7.52
C MET A 66 2.55 1.49 6.58
N CYS A 67 3.49 2.42 6.57
CA CYS A 67 3.48 3.64 5.74
C CYS A 67 2.23 4.53 5.87
N GLY A 68 1.48 4.41 6.98
CA GLY A 68 0.32 5.25 7.25
C GLY A 68 -0.90 4.92 6.40
N ILE A 69 -1.00 3.68 5.90
CA ILE A 69 -2.09 3.27 5.00
C ILE A 69 -3.48 3.51 5.60
N ALA A 70 -3.63 3.35 6.92
CA ALA A 70 -4.89 3.57 7.63
C ALA A 70 -5.00 4.96 8.30
N THR A 71 -4.03 5.86 8.12
CA THR A 71 -4.00 7.16 8.80
C THR A 71 -5.00 8.16 8.22
N MET A 72 -5.22 8.10 6.90
CA MET A 72 -6.12 9.00 6.18
C MET A 72 -6.85 8.19 5.09
N ALA A 73 -7.72 7.29 5.53
CA ALA A 73 -8.56 6.45 4.68
C ALA A 73 -9.97 7.06 4.62
N ASN A 74 -10.47 7.29 3.41
CA ASN A 74 -11.79 7.87 3.16
C ASN A 74 -12.46 7.11 2.01
N TYR A 75 -13.79 7.08 2.01
CA TYR A 75 -14.60 6.57 0.91
C TYR A 75 -15.78 7.53 0.65
N PRO A 76 -16.19 7.75 -0.60
CA PRO A 76 -17.36 8.56 -0.90
C PRO A 76 -18.66 7.81 -0.55
N ILE A 77 -19.65 8.53 -0.06
CA ILE A 77 -21.04 8.06 0.06
C ILE A 77 -21.82 8.68 -1.09
N VAL A 78 -22.62 7.88 -1.78
CA VAL A 78 -23.45 8.28 -2.93
C VAL A 78 -24.92 8.12 -2.65
#